data_AF-A0A9D1V8W9-F1
#
_entry.id   AF-A0A9D1V8W9-F1
#
_cell.length_a   1.000
_cell.length_b   1.000
_cell.length_c   1.000
_cell.angle_alpha   90.00
_cell.angle_beta   90.00
_cell.angle_gamma   90.00
#
_symmetry.space_group_name_H-M   'P 1'
#
loop_
_entity.id
_entity.type
_entity.pdbx_description
1 polymer ?
#
loop_
_entity_poly.entity_id
_entity_poly.type
_entity_poly.pdbx_seq_one_letter_code
_entity_poly.pdbx_strand_id
1 'polypeptide(L)'
;MPRLNDTNAFSSVYNVMANWGANHGAFVYGHIGKDLITLASMFRIPVSLHNIDDKDIYRPHSWCAFGTKDLEAADYRACANYKELYKS
;
A
#
# COMPACT_ATOMS: atom_id res chain seq x y z
N MET A 1 -12.70 -10.12 -9.69
CA MET A 1 -11.68 -11.13 -9.30
C MET A 1 -10.39 -10.40 -8.99
N PRO A 2 -9.61 -10.75 -7.94
CA PRO A 2 -8.32 -10.12 -7.68
C PRO A 2 -7.30 -10.54 -8.75
N ARG A 3 -6.38 -9.64 -9.11
CA ARG A 3 -5.19 -10.01 -9.88
C ARG A 3 -4.20 -10.71 -8.97
N LEU A 4 -3.78 -11.91 -9.35
CA LEU A 4 -2.79 -12.69 -8.63
C LEU A 4 -1.38 -12.35 -9.13
N ASN A 5 -0.39 -12.60 -8.28
CA ASN A 5 1.03 -12.50 -8.62
C ASN A 5 1.84 -13.48 -7.75
N ASP A 6 3.16 -13.45 -7.87
CA ASP A 6 4.05 -14.38 -7.17
C ASP A 6 4.33 -14.00 -5.70
N THR A 7 3.72 -12.92 -5.18
CA THR A 7 3.84 -12.54 -3.77
C THR A 7 2.94 -13.40 -2.89
N ASN A 8 3.36 -13.64 -1.64
CA ASN A 8 2.66 -14.56 -0.73
C ASN A 8 1.15 -14.25 -0.63
N ALA A 9 0.79 -13.01 -0.32
CA ALA A 9 -0.60 -12.61 -0.11
C ALA A 9 -1.47 -12.61 -1.38
N PHE A 10 -0.88 -12.58 -2.58
CA PHE A 10 -1.60 -12.57 -3.86
C PHE A 10 -1.35 -13.82 -4.72
N SER A 11 -0.77 -14.88 -4.14
CA SER A 11 -0.48 -16.15 -4.82
C SER A 11 -1.72 -17.01 -5.10
N SER A 12 -2.82 -16.76 -4.41
CA SER A 12 -4.10 -17.42 -4.67
C SER A 12 -5.28 -16.54 -4.20
N VAL A 13 -6.48 -16.78 -4.72
CA VAL A 13 -7.69 -16.09 -4.25
C VAL A 13 -7.93 -16.34 -2.76
N TYR A 14 -7.58 -17.54 -2.28
CA TYR A 14 -7.62 -17.86 -0.86
C TYR A 14 -6.67 -16.98 -0.04
N ASN A 15 -5.43 -16.80 -0.49
CA ASN A 15 -4.45 -15.99 0.23
C ASN A 15 -4.84 -14.51 0.27
N VAL A 16 -5.47 -13.98 -0.79
CA VAL A 16 -6.03 -12.62 -0.77
C VAL A 16 -7.07 -12.49 0.33
N MET A 17 -7.97 -13.46 0.47
CA MET A 17 -9.00 -13.46 1.52
C MET A 17 -8.40 -13.66 2.92
N ALA A 18 -7.44 -14.59 3.06
CA ALA A 18 -6.81 -14.92 4.34
C ALA A 18 -5.99 -13.76 4.92
N ASN A 19 -5.46 -12.87 4.07
CA ASN A 19 -4.72 -11.68 4.48
C ASN A 19 -5.61 -10.42 4.56
N TRP A 20 -6.91 -10.53 4.30
CA TRP A 20 -7.82 -9.39 4.39
C TRP A 20 -8.17 -9.10 5.86
N GLY A 21 -7.89 -7.88 6.32
CA GLY A 21 -7.91 -7.53 7.75
C GLY A 21 -9.28 -7.19 8.36
N ALA A 22 -10.38 -7.31 7.63
CA ALA A 22 -11.72 -6.96 8.10
C ALA A 22 -12.81 -7.86 7.48
N ASN A 23 -14.03 -7.83 8.01
CA ASN A 23 -15.17 -8.52 7.40
C ASN A 23 -15.83 -7.74 6.24
N HIS A 24 -15.45 -6.47 6.06
CA HIS A 24 -15.97 -5.57 5.02
C HIS A 24 -14.87 -5.14 4.04
N GLY A 25 -15.29 -4.69 2.87
CA GLY A 25 -14.43 -4.06 1.87
C GLY A 25 -15.19 -2.98 1.09
N ALA A 26 -14.46 -2.04 0.51
CA ALA A 26 -14.99 -1.02 -0.37
C ALA A 26 -14.58 -1.33 -1.82
N PHE A 27 -15.53 -1.25 -2.74
CA PHE A 27 -15.31 -1.51 -4.16
C PHE A 27 -15.59 -0.25 -4.97
N VAL A 28 -14.75 -0.03 -5.98
CA VAL A 28 -14.80 1.13 -6.86
C VAL A 28 -14.52 0.67 -8.28
N TYR A 29 -15.13 1.34 -9.25
CA TYR A 29 -14.89 1.06 -10.66
C TYR A 29 -13.48 1.53 -11.09
N GLY A 30 -12.82 0.72 -11.92
CA GLY A 30 -11.47 1.00 -12.43
C GLY A 30 -10.34 0.52 -11.52
N HIS A 31 -9.10 0.59 -12.02
CA HIS A 31 -7.90 0.16 -11.31
C HIS A 31 -7.20 1.37 -10.66
N ILE A 32 -7.73 1.86 -9.55
CA ILE A 32 -7.25 3.08 -8.87
C ILE A 32 -6.20 2.81 -7.77
N GLY A 33 -5.64 1.59 -7.69
CA GLY A 33 -4.77 1.22 -6.57
C GLY A 33 -3.51 2.09 -6.44
N LYS A 34 -2.91 2.52 -7.56
CA LYS A 34 -1.79 3.47 -7.56
C LYS A 34 -2.17 4.86 -7.03
N ASP A 35 -3.41 5.28 -7.30
CA ASP A 35 -3.93 6.56 -6.84
C ASP A 35 -4.17 6.51 -5.32
N LEU A 36 -4.68 5.38 -4.82
CA LEU A 36 -4.84 5.12 -3.39
C LEU A 36 -3.49 5.04 -2.66
N ILE A 37 -2.45 4.42 -3.24
CA ILE A 37 -1.10 4.42 -2.66
C ILE A 37 -0.54 5.84 -2.56
N THR A 38 -0.69 6.64 -3.62
CA THR A 38 -0.26 8.04 -3.64
C THR A 38 -0.99 8.83 -2.55
N LEU A 39 -2.32 8.70 -2.49
CA LEU A 39 -3.16 9.36 -1.49
C LEU A 39 -2.79 8.94 -0.06
N ALA A 40 -2.61 7.65 0.18
CA ALA A 40 -2.21 7.12 1.49
C ALA A 40 -0.87 7.71 1.96
N SER A 41 0.10 7.85 1.05
CA SER A 41 1.39 8.48 1.37
C SER A 41 1.26 9.97 1.74
N MET A 42 0.34 10.70 1.08
CA MET A 42 0.03 12.09 1.45
C MET A 42 -0.59 12.19 2.84
N PHE A 43 -1.35 11.18 3.28
CA PHE A 43 -1.94 11.14 4.63
C PHE A 43 -1.10 10.36 5.64
N ARG A 44 0.09 9.87 5.26
CA ARG A 44 1.00 9.09 6.11
C ARG A 44 0.33 7.83 6.69
N ILE A 45 -0.50 7.19 5.87
CA ILE A 45 -1.14 5.91 6.18
C ILE A 45 -0.31 4.82 5.50
N PRO A 46 0.33 3.90 6.24
CA PRO A 46 1.12 2.84 5.63
C PRO A 46 0.21 1.84 4.90
N VAL A 47 0.64 1.41 3.71
CA VAL A 47 -0.09 0.41 2.91
C VAL A 47 0.51 -0.97 3.17
N SER A 48 -0.22 -1.81 3.91
CA SER A 48 0.23 -3.14 4.34
C SER A 48 -0.01 -4.26 3.32
N LEU A 49 -0.83 -4.02 2.30
CA LEU A 49 -1.21 -5.04 1.32
C LEU A 49 -1.65 -4.39 -0.01
N HIS A 50 -0.93 -4.64 -1.09
CA HIS A 50 -1.33 -4.25 -2.45
C HIS A 50 -0.70 -5.17 -3.52
N ASN A 51 -1.33 -5.25 -4.70
CA ASN A 51 -0.81 -5.97 -5.88
C ASN A 51 -0.47 -5.02 -7.05
N ILE A 52 -0.12 -3.79 -6.73
CA ILE A 52 0.39 -2.80 -7.70
C ILE A 52 1.88 -3.06 -7.95
N ASP A 53 2.30 -2.96 -9.21
CA ASP A 53 3.71 -3.11 -9.61
C ASP A 53 4.55 -1.95 -9.03
N ASP A 54 5.79 -2.23 -8.62
CA ASP A 54 6.68 -1.24 -7.99
C ASP A 54 6.90 0.03 -8.85
N LYS A 55 6.91 -0.11 -10.17
CA LYS A 55 7.06 1.02 -11.11
C LYS A 55 5.90 2.02 -11.07
N ASP A 56 4.73 1.58 -10.61
CA ASP A 56 3.51 2.39 -10.52
C ASP A 56 3.34 3.00 -9.12
N ILE A 57 4.24 2.69 -8.18
CA ILE A 57 4.25 3.29 -6.84
C ILE A 57 4.80 4.71 -6.94
N TYR A 58 3.94 5.69 -6.69
CA TYR A 58 4.31 7.09 -6.62
C TYR A 58 4.04 7.64 -5.22
N ARG A 59 5.08 8.17 -4.59
CA ARG A 59 5.07 8.73 -3.22
C ARG A 59 5.96 9.99 -3.21
N PRO A 60 5.89 10.85 -2.17
CA PRO A 60 6.82 11.97 -2.05
C PRO A 60 8.28 11.49 -2.10
N HIS A 61 9.14 12.21 -2.83
CA HIS A 61 10.53 11.83 -3.06
C HIS A 61 11.31 11.52 -1.76
N SER A 62 10.91 12.12 -0.63
CA SER A 62 11.52 11.87 0.66
C SER A 62 11.36 10.42 1.16
N TRP A 63 10.40 9.63 0.65
CA TRP A 63 10.28 8.20 0.97
C TRP A 63 11.52 7.41 0.58
N CYS A 64 12.22 7.80 -0.48
CA CYS A 64 13.45 7.13 -0.94
C CYS A 64 14.57 7.17 0.11
N ALA A 65 14.58 8.17 1.00
CA ALA A 65 15.54 8.25 2.10
C ALA A 65 15.30 7.19 3.20
N PHE A 66 14.11 6.60 3.26
CA PHE A 66 13.77 5.53 4.19
C PHE A 66 14.07 4.13 3.63
N GLY A 67 14.54 4.03 2.39
CA GLY A 67 14.89 2.78 1.72
C GLY A 67 14.32 2.70 0.30
N THR A 68 15.04 2.01 -0.58
CA THR A 68 14.69 1.89 -2.01
C THR A 68 14.49 0.45 -2.49
N LYS A 69 14.90 -0.55 -1.69
CA LYS A 69 14.76 -1.98 -2.02
C LYS A 69 13.48 -2.60 -1.45
N ASP A 70 13.15 -2.24 -0.22
CA ASP A 70 11.97 -2.72 0.49
C ASP A 70 11.01 -1.54 0.66
N LEU A 71 10.13 -1.39 -0.33
CA LEU A 71 9.20 -0.25 -0.44
C LEU A 71 8.11 -0.29 0.62
N GLU A 72 7.75 -1.48 1.13
CA GLU A 72 6.79 -1.64 2.22
C GLU A 72 7.42 -1.13 3.52
N ALA A 73 8.59 -1.67 3.89
CA ALA A 73 9.24 -1.24 5.13
C ALA A 73 9.67 0.24 5.07
N ALA A 74 10.03 0.76 3.90
CA ALA A 74 10.27 2.19 3.71
C ALA A 74 9.00 3.03 3.97
N ASP A 75 7.83 2.57 3.51
CA ASP A 75 6.55 3.24 3.75
C ASP A 75 6.21 3.30 5.25
N TYR A 76 6.39 2.19 5.96
CA TYR A 76 6.20 2.14 7.42
C TYR A 76 7.13 3.11 8.16
N ARG A 77 8.42 3.12 7.81
CA ARG A 77 9.39 4.03 8.43
C ARG A 77 9.07 5.50 8.15
N ALA A 78 8.70 5.83 6.91
CA ALA A 78 8.34 7.19 6.53
C ALA A 78 7.06 7.65 7.25
N CYS A 79 6.01 6.82 7.25
CA CYS A 79 4.76 7.13 7.94
C CYS A 79 4.96 7.30 9.46
N ALA A 80 5.76 6.43 10.09
CA ALA A 80 6.09 6.56 11.52
C ALA A 80 6.91 7.82 11.84
N ASN A 81 7.80 8.22 10.94
CA ASN A 81 8.63 9.42 11.12
C ASN A 81 7.84 10.72 10.94
N TYR A 82 7.05 10.81 9.86
CA TYR A 82 6.30 12.03 9.53
C TYR A 82 5.02 12.19 10.33
N LYS A 83 4.46 11.09 10.86
CA LYS A 83 3.24 11.07 11.68
C LYS A 83 2.03 11.65 10.94
N GLU A 84 0.92 11.80 11.64
CA GLU A 84 -0.33 12.35 11.14
C GLU A 84 -0.18 13.80 10.64
N LEU A 85 -0.91 14.14 9.58
CA LEU A 85 -0.89 15.48 8.99
C LEU A 85 -1.50 16.55 9.92
N TYR A 86 -2.52 16.16 10.68
CA TYR A 86 -3.24 17.03 11.59
C TYR A 86 -3.35 16.34 12.94
N LYS A 87 -3.14 17.10 14.02
CA LYS A 87 -3.37 16.65 15.40
C LYS A 87 -4.62 17.31 15.96
N SER A 88 -5.36 16.54 16.76
CA SER A 88 -6.41 17.07 17.64
C SER A 88 -5.82 17.67 18.91
#